data_AF-A0A1M6GGX4-F1
#
_entry.id   AF-A0A1M6GGX4-F1
#
_cell.length_a   1.000
_cell.length_b   1.000
_cell.length_c   1.000
_cell.angle_alpha   90.00
_cell.angle_beta   90.00
_cell.angle_gamma   90.00
#
_symmetry.space_group_name_H-M   'P 1'
#
loop_
_entity.id
_entity.type
_entity.pdbx_description
1 polymer ?
#
loop_
_entity_poly.entity_id
_entity_poly.type
_entity_poly.pdbx_seq_one_letter_code
_entity_poly.pdbx_strand_id
1 'polypeptide(L)'
;MSYSAVFLILVIPTVVAITVGSVLLRRAFSRSKVLPEEVALASAWIFVVGSLVWLGVFLSGSTLLGFGAPWTWITAAHFAFAGYGALTVTALSCRMVVSRRALAILRFLLLAHPVAYLVTAAGILGYRYCDEIAATSYAVIFTVQWIAVVFGRPVRIACRPLRLVIVALSVPLVTMVPALAWAWGRPVFDIPEMVRYHGIVNALGHVGLGFVAFAWGRPPSHSSLKGHSF
;
A
#
# COMPACT_ATOMS: atom_id res chain seq x y z
N MET A 1 2.21 17.03 23.51
CA MET A 1 2.35 17.58 22.15
C MET A 1 1.54 18.87 22.07
N SER A 2 2.03 19.93 21.43
CA SER A 2 1.26 21.20 21.35
C SER A 2 0.02 21.04 20.46
N TYR A 3 -1.02 21.85 20.69
CA TYR A 3 -2.23 21.84 19.84
C TYR A 3 -1.92 22.08 18.36
N SER A 4 -0.97 22.99 18.06
CA SER A 4 -0.51 23.24 16.70
C SER A 4 0.11 21.99 16.06
N ALA A 5 0.91 21.24 16.81
CA ALA A 5 1.51 20.00 16.32
C ALA A 5 0.45 18.90 16.07
N VAL A 6 -0.55 18.77 16.95
CA VAL A 6 -1.69 17.86 16.74
C VAL A 6 -2.45 18.21 15.46
N PHE A 7 -2.72 19.50 15.26
CA PHE A 7 -3.46 19.97 14.09
C PHE A 7 -2.68 19.72 12.78
N LEU A 8 -1.37 20.02 12.76
CA LEU A 8 -0.51 19.85 11.59
C LEU A 8 -0.26 18.39 11.22
N ILE A 9 -0.08 17.52 12.22
CA ILE A 9 0.34 16.13 11.98
C ILE A 9 -0.85 15.19 11.77
N LEU A 10 -1.99 15.46 12.41
CA LEU A 10 -3.13 14.53 12.43
C LEU A 10 -4.34 15.10 11.70
N VAL A 11 -4.79 16.31 12.07
CA VAL A 11 -6.07 16.85 11.58
C VAL A 11 -5.99 17.21 10.10
N ILE A 12 -5.03 18.06 9.70
CA ILE A 12 -4.88 18.48 8.31
C ILE A 12 -4.69 17.27 7.37
N PRO A 13 -3.76 16.33 7.63
CA PRO A 13 -3.58 15.18 6.76
C PRO A 13 -4.82 14.27 6.70
N THR A 14 -5.60 14.17 7.78
CA THR A 14 -6.86 13.41 7.79
C THR A 14 -7.89 14.04 6.86
N VAL A 15 -8.09 15.37 6.95
CA VAL A 15 -9.01 16.10 6.07
C VAL A 15 -8.58 16.00 4.61
N VAL A 16 -7.27 16.12 4.34
CA VAL A 16 -6.70 15.94 3.00
C VAL A 16 -6.97 14.52 2.50
N ALA A 17 -6.71 13.49 3.31
CA ALA A 17 -6.91 12.10 2.93
C ALA A 17 -8.37 11.81 2.57
N ILE A 18 -9.31 12.27 3.40
CA ILE A 18 -10.76 12.14 3.14
C ILE A 18 -11.12 12.86 1.84
N THR A 19 -10.70 14.11 1.69
CA THR A 19 -11.01 14.94 0.52
C THR A 19 -10.49 14.30 -0.77
N VAL A 20 -9.22 13.88 -0.78
CA VAL A 20 -8.61 13.27 -1.97
C VAL A 20 -9.29 11.92 -2.27
N GLY A 21 -9.53 11.09 -1.26
CA GLY A 21 -10.26 9.82 -1.42
C GLY A 21 -11.64 10.02 -2.03
N SER A 22 -12.43 10.97 -1.51
CA SER A 22 -13.76 11.30 -2.03
C SER A 22 -13.72 11.84 -3.47
N VAL A 23 -12.76 12.71 -3.79
CA VAL A 23 -12.59 13.24 -5.16
C VAL A 23 -12.23 12.11 -6.14
N LEU A 24 -11.31 11.23 -5.76
CA LEU A 24 -10.92 10.08 -6.58
C LEU A 24 -12.08 9.10 -6.76
N LEU A 25 -12.86 8.85 -5.71
CA LEU A 25 -14.03 7.97 -5.77
C LEU A 25 -15.09 8.54 -6.73
N ARG A 26 -15.42 9.82 -6.60
CA ARG A 26 -16.32 10.53 -7.52
C ARG A 26 -15.83 10.42 -8.95
N ARG A 27 -14.52 10.61 -9.17
CA ARG A 27 -13.90 10.48 -10.50
C ARG A 27 -13.96 9.04 -11.03
N ALA A 28 -13.81 8.03 -10.19
CA ALA A 28 -13.92 6.63 -10.59
C ALA A 28 -15.34 6.31 -11.12
N PHE A 29 -16.38 6.83 -10.46
CA PHE A 29 -17.77 6.67 -10.88
C PHE A 29 -18.19 7.55 -12.07
N SER A 30 -17.43 8.62 -12.36
CA SER A 30 -17.67 9.47 -13.53
C SER A 30 -17.03 8.95 -14.82
N ARG A 31 -16.29 7.82 -14.78
CA ARG A 31 -15.70 7.20 -15.98
C ARG A 31 -16.74 6.44 -16.81
N SER A 32 -16.45 6.25 -18.09
CA SER A 32 -17.30 5.45 -19.01
C SER A 32 -17.45 4.01 -18.53
N LYS A 33 -16.40 3.47 -17.90
CA LYS A 33 -16.39 2.18 -17.24
C LYS A 33 -15.76 2.32 -15.85
N VAL A 34 -16.46 1.84 -14.82
CA VAL A 34 -15.88 1.75 -13.47
C VAL A 34 -14.82 0.65 -13.49
N LEU A 35 -13.60 1.00 -13.07
CA LEU A 35 -12.47 0.08 -13.05
C LEU A 35 -12.09 -0.23 -11.60
N PRO A 36 -11.78 -1.50 -11.27
CA PRO A 36 -11.42 -1.88 -9.91
C PRO A 36 -10.15 -1.15 -9.42
N GLU A 37 -9.18 -0.90 -10.30
CA GLU A 37 -7.98 -0.12 -9.96
C GLU A 37 -8.26 1.34 -9.58
N GLU A 38 -9.32 1.96 -10.13
CA GLU A 38 -9.68 3.34 -9.77
C GLU A 38 -10.40 3.39 -8.42
N VAL A 39 -11.27 2.40 -8.16
CA VAL A 39 -11.94 2.25 -6.86
C VAL A 39 -10.91 1.92 -5.78
N ALA A 40 -10.00 0.97 -6.03
CA ALA A 40 -8.94 0.63 -5.08
C ALA A 40 -8.04 1.82 -4.76
N LEU A 41 -7.67 2.62 -5.76
CA LEU A 41 -6.89 3.84 -5.57
C LEU A 41 -7.61 4.87 -4.70
N ALA A 42 -8.93 5.03 -4.88
CA ALA A 42 -9.74 5.92 -4.03
C ALA A 42 -9.86 5.38 -2.60
N SER A 43 -10.16 4.09 -2.46
CA SER A 43 -10.32 3.41 -1.17
C SER A 43 -9.02 3.30 -0.37
N ALA A 44 -7.86 3.33 -1.04
CA ALA A 44 -6.55 3.29 -0.38
C ALA A 44 -6.40 4.42 0.66
N TRP A 45 -7.05 5.58 0.45
CA TRP A 45 -6.99 6.72 1.37
C TRP A 45 -7.64 6.46 2.73
N ILE A 46 -8.54 5.47 2.84
CA ILE A 46 -9.07 5.03 4.13
C ILE A 46 -7.93 4.54 5.03
N PHE A 47 -6.92 3.87 4.45
CA PHE A 47 -5.78 3.41 5.22
C PHE A 47 -4.91 4.57 5.73
N VAL A 48 -4.86 5.71 5.03
CA VAL A 48 -4.18 6.91 5.56
C VAL A 48 -4.90 7.43 6.80
N VAL A 49 -6.23 7.50 6.78
CA VAL A 49 -7.03 7.89 7.96
C VAL A 49 -6.78 6.91 9.12
N GLY A 50 -6.80 5.61 8.85
CA GLY A 50 -6.46 4.59 9.84
C GLY A 50 -5.06 4.79 10.43
N SER A 51 -4.06 5.05 9.58
CA SER A 51 -2.68 5.32 10.00
C SER A 51 -2.61 6.52 10.96
N LEU A 52 -3.28 7.62 10.62
CA LEU A 52 -3.29 8.85 11.42
C LEU A 52 -3.99 8.66 12.77
N VAL A 53 -5.06 7.87 12.84
CA VAL A 53 -5.72 7.52 14.11
C VAL A 53 -4.75 6.76 15.02
N TRP A 54 -4.13 5.68 14.51
CA TRP A 54 -3.18 4.88 15.28
C TRP A 54 -1.92 5.67 15.67
N LEU A 55 -1.45 6.56 14.80
CA LEU A 55 -0.35 7.47 15.09
C LEU A 55 -0.72 8.45 16.21
N GLY A 56 -1.93 9.02 16.18
CA GLY A 56 -2.42 9.91 17.24
C GLY A 56 -2.46 9.23 18.60
N VAL A 57 -2.93 7.98 18.63
CA VAL A 57 -2.92 7.14 19.85
C VAL A 57 -1.49 6.96 20.35
N PHE A 58 -0.55 6.55 19.48
CA PHE A 58 0.86 6.40 19.83
C PHE A 58 1.46 7.69 20.40
N LEU A 59 1.27 8.84 19.72
CA LEU A 59 1.82 10.14 20.13
C LEU A 59 1.23 10.65 21.46
N SER A 60 0.02 10.22 21.80
CA SER A 60 -0.61 10.55 23.09
C SER A 60 -0.20 9.64 24.25
N GLY A 61 0.51 8.53 23.97
CA GLY A 61 0.80 7.48 24.97
C GLY A 61 -0.43 6.69 25.41
N SER A 62 -1.55 6.81 24.70
CA SER A 62 -2.81 6.12 25.02
C SER A 62 -2.83 4.69 24.47
N THR A 63 -3.86 3.93 24.85
CA THR A 63 -4.20 2.64 24.24
C THR A 63 -5.40 2.77 23.31
N LEU A 64 -5.48 1.91 22.30
CA LEU A 64 -6.65 1.78 21.41
C LEU A 64 -6.97 0.29 21.25
N LEU A 65 -8.22 -0.09 21.54
CA LEU A 65 -8.68 -1.49 21.51
C LEU A 65 -7.82 -2.42 22.39
N GLY A 66 -7.27 -1.90 23.49
CA GLY A 66 -6.37 -2.63 24.38
C GLY A 66 -4.90 -2.66 23.96
N PHE A 67 -4.55 -2.10 22.79
CA PHE A 67 -3.16 -2.04 22.30
C PHE A 67 -2.48 -0.73 22.71
N GLY A 68 -1.32 -0.84 23.37
CA GLY A 68 -0.39 0.26 23.63
C GLY A 68 0.83 0.22 22.71
N ALA A 69 1.87 0.99 23.05
CA ALA A 69 3.17 0.86 22.38
C ALA A 69 3.78 -0.54 22.66
N PRO A 70 4.52 -1.14 21.69
CA PRO A 70 4.85 -0.60 20.36
C PRO A 70 3.74 -0.80 19.32
N TRP A 71 2.71 -1.60 19.59
CA TRP A 71 1.69 -2.01 18.62
C TRP A 71 0.98 -0.86 17.94
N THR A 72 0.65 0.21 18.66
CA THR A 72 0.02 1.41 18.06
C THR A 72 0.87 2.03 16.95
N TRP A 73 2.19 2.12 17.13
CA TRP A 73 3.12 2.60 16.11
C TRP A 73 3.23 1.62 14.94
N ILE A 74 3.30 0.31 15.23
CA ILE A 74 3.37 -0.74 14.22
C ILE A 74 2.15 -0.70 13.32
N THR A 75 0.96 -0.64 13.91
CA THR A 75 -0.30 -0.59 13.19
C THR A 75 -0.39 0.68 12.34
N ALA A 76 0.02 1.84 12.87
CA ALA A 76 0.08 3.07 12.08
C ALA A 76 0.95 2.92 10.83
N ALA A 77 2.15 2.34 10.96
CA ALA A 77 3.06 2.10 9.84
C ALA A 77 2.49 1.09 8.82
N HIS A 78 1.84 0.01 9.29
CA HIS A 78 1.20 -0.97 8.42
C HIS A 78 0.06 -0.35 7.60
N PHE A 79 -0.80 0.46 8.23
CA PHE A 79 -1.84 1.21 7.53
C PHE A 79 -1.24 2.12 6.44
N ALA A 80 -0.17 2.87 6.73
CA ALA A 80 0.44 3.77 5.75
C ALA A 80 1.08 3.05 4.56
N PHE A 81 1.90 2.02 4.81
CA PHE A 81 2.73 1.44 3.77
C PHE A 81 2.15 0.18 3.15
N ALA A 82 1.69 -0.78 3.96
CA ALA A 82 1.08 -2.01 3.47
C ALA A 82 -0.38 -1.79 3.03
N GLY A 83 -1.12 -0.95 3.74
CA GLY A 83 -2.48 -0.56 3.39
C GLY A 83 -2.51 0.42 2.21
N TYR A 84 -2.14 1.67 2.46
CA TYR A 84 -2.23 2.74 1.44
C TYR A 84 -1.18 2.59 0.34
N GLY A 85 0.09 2.49 0.70
CA GLY A 85 1.21 2.49 -0.25
C GLY A 85 1.15 1.35 -1.26
N ALA A 86 1.16 0.10 -0.78
CA ALA A 86 1.15 -1.08 -1.63
C ALA A 86 -0.10 -1.13 -2.52
N LEU A 87 -1.30 -0.90 -1.97
CA LEU A 87 -2.53 -0.89 -2.76
C LEU A 87 -2.52 0.20 -3.84
N THR A 88 -2.01 1.39 -3.53
CA THR A 88 -1.86 2.50 -4.49
C THR A 88 -0.89 2.11 -5.60
N VAL A 89 0.29 1.58 -5.27
CA VAL A 89 1.28 1.14 -6.26
C VAL A 89 0.70 0.04 -7.15
N THR A 90 0.00 -0.95 -6.59
CA THR A 90 -0.67 -2.03 -7.35
C THR A 90 -1.76 -1.50 -8.29
N ALA A 91 -2.59 -0.56 -7.82
CA ALA A 91 -3.60 0.10 -8.64
C ALA A 91 -2.98 0.87 -9.81
N LEU A 92 -1.88 1.58 -9.57
CA LEU A 92 -1.17 2.31 -10.61
C LEU A 92 -0.44 1.37 -11.58
N SER A 93 0.12 0.25 -11.11
CA SER A 93 0.72 -0.79 -11.97
C SER A 93 -0.28 -1.35 -12.98
N CYS A 94 -1.56 -1.44 -12.64
CA CYS A 94 -2.62 -1.86 -13.58
C CYS A 94 -2.62 -0.98 -14.83
N ARG A 95 -2.35 0.32 -14.72
CA ARG A 95 -2.36 1.27 -15.84
C ARG A 95 -1.21 1.07 -16.82
N MET A 96 -0.10 0.45 -16.39
CA MET A 96 1.11 0.29 -17.21
C MET A 96 1.02 -0.89 -18.17
N VAL A 97 0.37 -1.98 -17.77
CA VAL A 97 0.35 -3.25 -18.49
C VAL A 97 -0.75 -3.29 -19.56
N VAL A 98 -0.47 -3.95 -20.70
CA VAL A 98 -1.46 -4.21 -21.75
C VAL A 98 -1.85 -5.68 -21.86
N SER A 99 -1.04 -6.59 -21.29
CA SER A 99 -1.38 -8.01 -21.24
C SER A 99 -2.65 -8.23 -20.42
N ARG A 100 -3.69 -8.81 -21.03
CA ARG A 100 -4.96 -9.12 -20.35
C ARG A 100 -4.77 -10.01 -19.13
N ARG A 101 -3.86 -10.99 -19.22
CA ARG A 101 -3.54 -11.91 -18.10
C ARG A 101 -2.87 -11.14 -16.96
N ALA A 102 -1.85 -10.34 -17.24
CA ALA A 102 -1.17 -9.55 -16.22
C ALA A 102 -2.13 -8.55 -15.56
N LEU A 103 -3.00 -7.90 -16.33
CA LEU A 103 -3.99 -6.98 -15.80
C LEU A 103 -5.01 -7.70 -14.90
N ALA A 104 -5.47 -8.90 -15.28
CA ALA A 104 -6.37 -9.70 -14.45
C ALA A 104 -5.70 -10.09 -13.12
N ILE A 105 -4.43 -10.50 -13.17
CA ILE A 105 -3.62 -10.80 -11.97
C ILE A 105 -3.52 -9.56 -11.08
N LEU A 106 -3.08 -8.41 -11.61
CA LEU A 106 -2.93 -7.20 -10.81
C LEU A 106 -4.26 -6.76 -10.17
N ARG A 107 -5.39 -6.92 -10.89
CA ARG A 107 -6.72 -6.63 -10.35
C ARG A 107 -7.14 -7.58 -9.25
N PHE A 108 -6.78 -8.86 -9.35
CA PHE A 108 -6.96 -9.81 -8.25
C PHE A 108 -6.14 -9.39 -7.02
N LEU A 109 -4.90 -8.93 -7.21
CA LEU A 109 -4.05 -8.47 -6.11
C LEU A 109 -4.63 -7.25 -5.36
N LEU A 110 -5.43 -6.41 -6.03
CA LEU A 110 -6.16 -5.31 -5.36
C LEU A 110 -7.11 -5.79 -4.26
N LEU A 111 -7.64 -7.01 -4.39
CA LEU A 111 -8.45 -7.65 -3.35
C LEU A 111 -7.60 -8.45 -2.38
N ALA A 112 -6.55 -9.11 -2.88
CA ALA A 112 -5.65 -9.92 -2.06
C ALA A 112 -4.91 -9.08 -1.00
N HIS A 113 -4.52 -7.85 -1.32
CA HIS A 113 -3.84 -6.95 -0.36
C HIS A 113 -4.69 -6.68 0.90
N PRO A 114 -5.92 -6.16 0.82
CA PRO A 114 -6.79 -6.00 1.99
C PRO A 114 -7.03 -7.30 2.77
N VAL A 115 -7.16 -8.44 2.08
CA VAL A 115 -7.33 -9.74 2.76
C VAL A 115 -6.08 -10.11 3.54
N ALA A 116 -4.90 -10.05 2.93
CA ALA A 116 -3.62 -10.32 3.61
C ALA A 116 -3.38 -9.33 4.77
N TYR A 117 -3.82 -8.08 4.63
CA TYR A 117 -3.82 -7.09 5.70
C TYR A 117 -4.66 -7.53 6.91
N LEU A 118 -5.88 -8.01 6.68
CA LEU A 118 -6.74 -8.52 7.75
C LEU A 118 -6.15 -9.77 8.43
N VAL A 119 -5.52 -10.65 7.66
CA VAL A 119 -4.80 -11.81 8.23
C VAL A 119 -3.62 -11.33 9.09
N THR A 120 -2.88 -10.32 8.65
CA THR A 120 -1.79 -9.73 9.46
C THR A 120 -2.32 -9.15 10.77
N ALA A 121 -3.45 -8.44 10.71
CA ALA A 121 -4.10 -7.91 11.90
C ALA A 121 -4.50 -9.03 12.87
N ALA A 122 -5.04 -10.16 12.36
CA ALA A 122 -5.33 -11.32 13.19
C ALA A 122 -4.07 -11.91 13.85
N GLY A 123 -2.94 -11.98 13.13
CA GLY A 123 -1.64 -12.36 13.70
C GLY A 123 -1.27 -11.50 14.91
N ILE A 124 -1.39 -10.17 14.78
CA ILE A 124 -1.14 -9.20 15.86
C ILE A 124 -2.09 -9.43 17.07
N LEU A 125 -3.32 -9.89 16.85
CA LEU A 125 -4.25 -10.25 17.93
C LEU A 125 -3.87 -11.54 18.68
N GLY A 126 -2.83 -12.26 18.24
CA GLY A 126 -2.32 -13.48 18.87
C GLY A 126 -2.67 -14.78 18.13
N TYR A 127 -3.30 -14.71 16.96
CA TYR A 127 -3.54 -15.90 16.13
C TYR A 127 -2.27 -16.31 15.38
N ARG A 128 -1.40 -17.09 16.02
CA ARG A 128 -0.05 -17.43 15.50
C ARG A 128 -0.01 -17.94 14.06
N TYR A 129 -0.93 -18.81 13.65
CA TYR A 129 -0.99 -19.30 12.27
C TYR A 129 -1.19 -18.17 11.24
N CYS A 130 -1.80 -17.06 11.65
CA CYS A 130 -1.99 -15.90 10.79
C CYS A 130 -0.69 -15.15 10.51
N ASP A 131 0.34 -15.23 11.37
CA ASP A 131 1.65 -14.60 11.10
C ASP A 131 2.32 -15.25 9.88
N GLU A 132 2.36 -16.58 9.86
CA GLU A 132 2.91 -17.39 8.76
C GLU A 132 2.13 -17.18 7.46
N ILE A 133 0.80 -17.24 7.54
CA ILE A 133 -0.09 -17.04 6.39
C ILE A 133 0.04 -15.61 5.87
N ALA A 134 0.04 -14.60 6.73
CA ALA A 134 0.16 -13.19 6.33
C ALA A 134 1.50 -12.91 5.65
N ALA A 135 2.62 -13.30 6.28
CA ALA A 135 3.95 -13.09 5.74
C ALA A 135 4.10 -13.78 4.37
N THR A 136 3.64 -15.03 4.26
CA THR A 136 3.65 -15.76 2.98
C THR A 136 2.77 -15.11 1.94
N SER A 137 1.56 -14.69 2.31
CA SER A 137 0.61 -14.04 1.40
C SER A 137 1.21 -12.77 0.82
N TYR A 138 1.82 -11.90 1.64
CA TYR A 138 2.46 -10.69 1.15
C TYR A 138 3.69 -10.99 0.28
N ALA A 139 4.52 -11.97 0.65
CA ALA A 139 5.64 -12.37 -0.18
C ALA A 139 5.18 -12.84 -1.58
N VAL A 140 4.11 -13.65 -1.64
CA VAL A 140 3.49 -14.10 -2.88
C VAL A 140 2.89 -12.94 -3.65
N ILE A 141 2.12 -12.06 -3.01
CA ILE A 141 1.49 -10.90 -3.65
C ILE A 141 2.54 -10.01 -4.31
N PHE A 142 3.59 -9.63 -3.59
CA PHE A 142 4.64 -8.77 -4.13
C PHE A 142 5.43 -9.45 -5.26
N THR A 143 5.72 -10.75 -5.12
CA THR A 143 6.39 -11.52 -6.18
C THR A 143 5.55 -11.59 -7.45
N VAL A 144 4.26 -11.94 -7.31
CA VAL A 144 3.32 -12.03 -8.43
C VAL A 144 3.10 -10.66 -9.07
N GLN A 145 3.02 -9.58 -8.29
CA GLN A 145 2.94 -8.21 -8.81
C GLN A 145 4.17 -7.84 -9.63
N TRP A 146 5.37 -8.12 -9.10
CA TRP A 146 6.63 -7.86 -9.79
C TRP A 146 6.68 -8.59 -11.14
N ILE A 147 6.37 -9.89 -11.15
CA ILE A 147 6.30 -10.72 -12.37
C ILE A 147 5.26 -10.13 -13.35
N ALA A 148 4.06 -9.81 -12.87
CA ALA A 148 3.00 -9.28 -13.70
C ALA A 148 3.39 -7.94 -14.36
N VAL A 149 4.15 -7.08 -13.68
CA VAL A 149 4.61 -5.81 -14.26
C VAL A 149 5.75 -6.01 -15.25
N VAL A 150 6.76 -6.81 -14.88
CA VAL A 150 7.95 -7.05 -15.73
C VAL A 150 7.57 -7.77 -17.02
N PHE A 151 6.73 -8.81 -16.94
CA PHE A 151 6.35 -9.63 -18.09
C PHE A 151 4.99 -9.21 -18.70
N GLY A 152 4.29 -8.23 -18.11
CA GLY A 152 2.95 -7.78 -18.54
C GLY A 152 2.93 -6.84 -19.75
N ARG A 153 4.07 -6.66 -20.43
CA ARG A 153 4.27 -5.68 -21.52
C ARG A 153 3.92 -4.26 -21.04
N PRO A 154 4.74 -3.63 -20.20
CA PRO A 154 4.47 -2.32 -19.59
C PRO A 154 4.69 -1.15 -20.58
N VAL A 155 4.09 -1.21 -21.78
CA VAL A 155 4.33 -0.27 -22.88
C VAL A 155 3.69 1.11 -22.69
N ARG A 156 2.83 1.27 -21.66
CA ARG A 156 2.12 2.52 -21.39
C ARG A 156 2.88 3.47 -20.45
N ILE A 157 4.15 3.18 -20.19
CA ILE A 157 5.05 4.03 -19.40
C ILE A 157 6.41 4.13 -20.08
N ALA A 158 7.06 5.29 -19.97
CA ALA A 158 8.40 5.48 -20.52
C ALA A 158 9.44 4.58 -19.81
N CYS A 159 10.52 4.22 -20.52
CA CYS A 159 11.54 3.30 -20.03
C CYS A 159 12.22 3.74 -18.73
N ARG A 160 12.51 5.04 -18.55
CA ARG A 160 13.18 5.55 -17.33
C ARG A 160 12.28 5.39 -16.09
N PRO A 161 11.04 5.91 -16.07
CA PRO A 161 10.09 5.62 -15.01
C PRO A 161 9.83 4.11 -14.80
N LEU A 162 9.79 3.31 -15.87
CA LEU A 162 9.61 1.86 -15.74
C LEU A 162 10.71 1.20 -14.89
N ARG A 163 11.98 1.55 -15.11
CA ARG A 163 13.08 1.02 -14.30
C ARG A 163 12.91 1.37 -12.83
N LEU A 164 12.47 2.59 -12.52
CA LEU A 164 12.16 2.99 -11.14
C LEU A 164 10.99 2.20 -10.56
N VAL A 165 9.93 1.92 -11.33
CA VAL A 165 8.85 1.03 -10.87
C VAL A 165 9.40 -0.36 -10.57
N ILE A 166 10.25 -0.93 -11.43
CA ILE A 166 10.81 -2.26 -11.18
C ILE A 166 11.64 -2.28 -9.89
N VAL A 167 12.50 -1.26 -9.68
CA VAL A 167 13.25 -1.11 -8.42
C VAL A 167 12.30 -0.99 -7.23
N ALA A 168 11.28 -0.14 -7.34
CA ALA A 168 10.26 0.04 -6.29
C ALA A 168 9.53 -1.27 -5.96
N LEU A 169 9.20 -2.09 -6.95
CA LEU A 169 8.54 -3.38 -6.76
C LEU A 169 9.47 -4.47 -6.23
N SER A 170 10.78 -4.34 -6.43
CA SER A 170 11.77 -5.27 -5.84
C SER A 170 11.97 -5.02 -4.34
N VAL A 171 11.73 -3.80 -3.85
CA VAL A 171 11.94 -3.44 -2.44
C VAL A 171 11.14 -4.34 -1.48
N PRO A 172 9.81 -4.53 -1.65
CA PRO A 172 9.05 -5.42 -0.79
C PRO A 172 9.58 -6.86 -0.79
N LEU A 173 10.10 -7.36 -1.91
CA LEU A 173 10.68 -8.72 -1.98
C LEU A 173 11.83 -8.90 -1.00
N VAL A 174 12.69 -7.88 -0.89
CA VAL A 174 13.80 -7.87 0.07
C VAL A 174 13.27 -7.67 1.49
N THR A 175 12.37 -6.71 1.68
CA THR A 175 11.88 -6.44 3.04
C THR A 175 11.05 -7.59 3.61
N MET A 176 10.41 -8.42 2.79
CA MET A 176 9.66 -9.58 3.27
C MET A 176 10.54 -10.68 3.88
N VAL A 177 11.86 -10.67 3.66
CA VAL A 177 12.77 -11.70 4.20
C VAL A 177 12.80 -11.70 5.74
N PRO A 178 13.06 -10.57 6.43
CA PRO A 178 12.92 -10.51 7.89
C PRO A 178 11.53 -10.89 8.41
N ALA A 179 10.44 -10.46 7.76
CA ALA A 179 9.08 -10.81 8.17
C ALA A 179 8.81 -12.32 8.09
N LEU A 180 9.25 -12.98 7.02
CA LEU A 180 9.17 -14.44 6.89
C LEU A 180 10.02 -15.14 7.95
N ALA A 181 11.24 -14.67 8.17
CA ALA A 181 12.12 -15.24 9.19
C ALA A 181 11.49 -15.13 10.60
N TRP A 182 10.87 -13.99 10.91
CA TRP A 182 10.14 -13.77 12.15
C TRP A 182 8.93 -14.71 12.28
N ALA A 183 8.09 -14.82 11.24
CA ALA A 183 6.90 -15.67 11.25
C ALA A 183 7.24 -17.17 11.48
N TRP A 184 8.41 -17.61 11.02
CA TRP A 184 8.92 -18.97 11.25
C TRP A 184 9.75 -19.14 12.53
N GLY A 185 9.71 -18.17 13.44
CA GLY A 185 10.40 -18.25 14.74
C GLY A 185 11.93 -18.12 14.65
N ARG A 186 12.45 -17.54 13.57
CA ARG A 186 13.89 -17.26 13.35
C ARG A 186 14.11 -15.76 13.11
N PRO A 187 13.74 -14.89 14.06
CA PRO A 187 13.80 -13.45 13.86
C PRO A 187 15.23 -12.98 13.56
N VAL A 188 15.37 -12.19 12.49
CA VAL A 188 16.63 -11.50 12.12
C VAL A 188 16.76 -10.15 12.85
N PHE A 189 15.62 -9.55 13.18
CA PHE A 189 15.49 -8.28 13.89
C PHE A 189 14.55 -8.46 15.08
N ASP A 190 14.74 -7.65 16.12
CA ASP A 190 13.68 -7.47 17.11
C ASP A 190 12.47 -6.72 16.50
N ILE A 191 11.35 -6.66 17.23
CA ILE A 191 10.14 -6.02 16.71
C ILE A 191 10.35 -4.52 16.38
N PRO A 192 10.92 -3.69 17.29
CA PRO A 192 11.23 -2.29 16.96
C PRO A 192 12.11 -2.11 15.72
N GLU A 193 13.17 -2.90 15.58
CA GLU A 193 14.09 -2.88 14.44
C GLU A 193 13.39 -3.31 13.16
N MET A 194 12.62 -4.40 13.19
CA MET A 194 11.83 -4.89 12.06
C MET A 194 10.89 -3.80 11.55
N VAL A 195 10.21 -3.10 12.45
CA VAL A 195 9.25 -2.05 12.12
C VAL A 195 9.95 -0.84 11.51
N ARG A 196 11.10 -0.44 12.05
CA ARG A 196 11.91 0.66 11.47
C ARG A 196 12.44 0.29 10.09
N TYR A 197 13.03 -0.90 9.95
CA TYR A 197 13.55 -1.38 8.68
C TYR A 197 12.45 -1.50 7.63
N HIS A 198 11.38 -2.24 7.90
CA HIS A 198 10.25 -2.37 6.98
C HIS A 198 9.64 -1.01 6.68
N GLY A 199 9.37 -0.19 7.69
CA GLY A 199 8.73 1.11 7.55
C GLY A 199 9.55 2.04 6.65
N ILE A 200 10.81 2.31 7.00
CA ILE A 200 11.67 3.26 6.28
C ILE A 200 11.95 2.77 4.86
N VAL A 201 12.34 1.50 4.71
CA VAL A 201 12.74 0.95 3.41
C VAL A 201 11.53 0.87 2.46
N ASN A 202 10.35 0.46 2.94
CA ASN A 202 9.15 0.50 2.10
C ASN A 202 8.65 1.93 1.85
N ALA A 203 8.74 2.84 2.81
CA ALA A 203 8.34 4.24 2.63
C ALA A 203 9.14 4.91 1.51
N LEU A 204 10.46 4.82 1.56
CA LEU A 204 11.34 5.50 0.60
C LEU A 204 11.48 4.69 -0.70
N GLY A 205 11.72 3.38 -0.57
CA GLY A 205 12.03 2.49 -1.68
C GLY A 205 10.79 2.04 -2.45
N HIS A 206 9.80 1.45 -1.79
CA HIS A 206 8.61 0.92 -2.48
C HIS A 206 7.63 2.04 -2.86
N VAL A 207 7.14 2.76 -1.85
CA VAL A 207 6.08 3.75 -2.02
C VAL A 207 6.64 5.03 -2.64
N GLY A 208 7.74 5.56 -2.09
CA GLY A 208 8.40 6.77 -2.56
C GLY A 208 8.84 6.68 -4.02
N LEU A 209 9.70 5.72 -4.37
CA LEU A 209 10.14 5.54 -5.76
C LEU A 209 8.97 5.20 -6.69
N GLY A 210 7.99 4.42 -6.21
CA GLY A 210 6.77 4.12 -6.96
C GLY A 210 6.03 5.41 -7.34
N PHE A 211 5.76 6.29 -6.37
CA PHE A 211 5.06 7.56 -6.59
C PHE A 211 5.83 8.49 -7.52
N VAL A 212 7.15 8.61 -7.35
CA VAL A 212 8.00 9.38 -8.25
C VAL A 212 7.90 8.84 -9.68
N ALA A 213 8.01 7.52 -9.85
CA ALA A 213 7.92 6.88 -11.14
C ALA A 213 6.55 7.11 -11.81
N PHE A 214 5.45 7.00 -11.06
CA PHE A 214 4.11 7.24 -11.61
C PHE A 214 3.82 8.71 -11.87
N ALA A 215 4.36 9.63 -11.06
CA ALA A 215 4.25 11.07 -11.29
C ALA A 215 4.99 11.51 -12.57
N TRP A 216 6.14 10.88 -12.87
CA TRP A 216 6.92 11.13 -14.08
C TRP A 216 6.37 10.40 -15.31
N GLY A 217 5.96 9.14 -15.16
CA GLY A 217 5.51 8.30 -16.26
C GLY A 217 4.05 8.53 -16.68
N ARG A 218 3.20 8.95 -15.73
CA ARG A 218 1.77 9.27 -15.93
C ARG A 218 1.01 8.29 -16.85
N PRO A 219 1.10 6.96 -16.63
CA PRO A 219 0.39 6.01 -17.47
C PRO A 219 -1.12 6.28 -17.43
N PRO A 220 -1.78 6.40 -18.60
CA PRO A 220 -3.19 6.74 -18.64
C PRO A 220 -4.05 5.61 -18.07
N SER A 221 -5.25 5.95 -17.57
CA SER A 221 -6.22 4.94 -17.13
C SER A 221 -6.69 4.08 -18.31
N HIS A 222 -7.20 2.87 -18.04
CA HIS A 222 -7.79 2.00 -19.05
C HIS A 222 -9.23 2.38 -19.45
N SER A 223 -9.81 3.42 -18.83
CA SER A 223 -11.13 3.94 -19.17
C SER A 223 -11.08 5.46 -19.37
N SER A 224 -11.81 5.96 -20.35
CA SER A 224 -12.02 7.40 -20.58
C SER A 224 -13.01 8.02 -19.60
N LEU A 225 -13.00 9.34 -19.48
CA LEU A 225 -14.09 10.07 -18.81
C LEU A 225 -15.34 10.06 -19.70
N LYS A 226 -16.53 10.01 -19.10
CA LYS A 226 -17.80 10.15 -19.84
C LYS A 226 -17.78 11.48 -20.61
N GLY A 227 -18.15 11.46 -21.89
CA GLY A 227 -18.20 12.67 -22.74
C GLY A 227 -16.89 13.02 -23.47
N HIS A 228 -15.80 12.28 -23.23
CA HIS A 228 -14.59 12.35 -24.06
C HIS A 228 -14.40 11.02 -24.81
N SER A 229 -15.03 10.93 -25.98
CA SER A 229 -14.64 9.96 -27.02
C SER A 229 -13.51 10.59 -27.84
N PHE A 230 -12.40 9.87 -27.97
CA PHE A 230 -11.45 10.09 -29.06
C PHE A 230 -12.00 9.47 -30.34
#